data_AF-G4NPX4-F1
#
_entry.id   AF-G4NPX4-F1
#
_cell.length_a   1.000
_cell.length_b   1.000
_cell.length_c   1.000
_cell.angle_alpha   90.00
_cell.angle_beta   90.00
_cell.angle_gamma   90.00
#
_symmetry.space_group_name_H-M   'P 1'
#
loop_
_entity.id
_entity.type
_entity.pdbx_description
1 polymer ?
#
loop_
_entity_poly.entity_id
_entity_poly.type
_entity_poly.pdbx_seq_one_letter_code
_entity_poly.pdbx_strand_id
1 'polypeptide(L)'
;MDYPEKAIPHFKDALDKAREIDMSRLIGSSLYNLGLCSFAEEAYEKTAEYFKEGIRVYQDNGYEHSNRLLDINVDKNHIQNEEQSEEISWCAHGCLCPKI
;
A
#
# COMPACT_ATOMS: atom_id res chain seq x y z
N MET A 1 -13.32 -9.22 -10.28
CA MET A 1 -13.26 -10.24 -9.22
C MET A 1 -11.85 -10.18 -8.67
N ASP A 2 -11.59 -9.28 -7.74
CA ASP A 2 -10.38 -9.33 -6.93
C ASP A 2 -10.78 -9.99 -5.63
N TYR A 3 -10.11 -11.10 -5.28
CA TYR A 3 -10.31 -11.80 -4.01
C TYR A 3 -9.13 -11.49 -3.10
N PRO A 4 -8.97 -10.24 -2.62
CA PRO A 4 -7.87 -9.87 -1.73
C PRO A 4 -7.83 -10.78 -0.51
N GLU A 5 -9.00 -11.15 0.03
CA GLU A 5 -9.17 -12.07 1.15
C GLU A 5 -8.47 -13.43 0.95
N LYS A 6 -8.48 -13.95 -0.29
CA LYS A 6 -7.80 -15.22 -0.62
C LYS A 6 -6.30 -15.03 -0.85
N ALA A 7 -5.87 -13.85 -1.28
CA ALA A 7 -4.49 -13.56 -1.64
C ALA A 7 -3.61 -13.17 -0.42
N ILE A 8 -4.18 -12.48 0.56
CA ILE A 8 -3.51 -12.07 1.80
C ILE A 8 -2.78 -13.23 2.49
N PRO A 9 -3.40 -14.41 2.76
CA PRO A 9 -2.69 -15.49 3.44
C PRO A 9 -1.50 -16.01 2.64
N HIS A 10 -1.59 -16.04 1.31
CA HIS A 10 -0.48 -16.45 0.44
C HIS A 10 0.67 -15.43 0.47
N PHE A 11 0.38 -14.14 0.46
CA PHE A 11 1.43 -13.11 0.53
C PHE A 11 2.05 -12.98 1.92
N LYS A 12 1.32 -13.29 3.00
CA LYS A 12 1.90 -13.42 4.35
C LYS A 12 2.86 -14.60 4.44
N ASP A 13 2.46 -15.78 3.96
CA ASP A 13 3.34 -16.95 3.90
C ASP A 13 4.59 -16.69 3.03
N ALA A 14 4.42 -15.99 1.90
CA ALA A 14 5.55 -15.59 1.06
C ALA A 14 6.47 -14.57 1.76
N LEU A 15 5.93 -13.64 2.55
CA LEU A 15 6.72 -12.70 3.35
C LEU A 15 7.53 -13.43 4.43
N ASP A 16 6.91 -14.36 5.15
CA ASP A 16 7.56 -15.13 6.21
C ASP A 16 8.69 -15.98 5.63
N LYS A 17 8.44 -16.72 4.55
CA LYS A 17 9.48 -17.49 3.85
C LYS A 17 10.59 -16.61 3.31
N ALA A 18 10.27 -15.44 2.75
CA ALA A 18 11.26 -14.50 2.24
C ALA A 18 12.17 -13.97 3.36
N ARG A 19 11.63 -13.76 4.57
CA ARG A 19 12.39 -13.40 5.77
C ARG A 19 13.24 -14.56 6.28
N GLU A 20 12.74 -15.79 6.25
CA GLU A 20 13.49 -16.98 6.65
C GLU A 20 14.76 -17.20 5.80
N ILE A 21 14.68 -16.92 4.49
CA ILE A 21 15.80 -17.08 3.55
C ILE A 21 16.57 -15.78 3.30
N ASP A 22 16.27 -14.71 4.03
CA ASP A 22 16.88 -13.38 3.94
C ASP A 22 16.94 -12.80 2.51
N MET A 23 15.85 -12.97 1.75
CA MET A 23 15.73 -12.46 0.38
C MET A 23 14.99 -11.13 0.35
N SER A 24 15.70 -10.02 0.59
CA SER A 24 15.16 -8.65 0.61
C SER A 24 14.27 -8.30 -0.58
N ARG A 25 14.62 -8.74 -1.79
CA ARG A 25 13.79 -8.50 -2.99
C ARG A 25 12.43 -9.19 -2.90
N LEU A 26 12.37 -10.40 -2.35
CA LEU A 26 11.10 -11.10 -2.14
C LEU A 26 10.32 -10.49 -0.99
N ILE A 27 10.98 -10.06 0.09
CA ILE A 27 10.37 -9.34 1.21
C ILE A 27 9.64 -8.08 0.67
N GLY A 28 10.34 -7.22 -0.06
CA GLY A 28 9.75 -6.01 -0.64
C GLY A 28 8.63 -6.31 -1.65
N SER A 29 8.72 -7.41 -2.39
CA SER A 29 7.67 -7.83 -3.33
C SER A 29 6.41 -8.30 -2.61
N SER A 30 6.55 -9.11 -1.57
CA SER A 30 5.44 -9.59 -0.75
C SER A 30 4.74 -8.44 -0.02
N LEU A 31 5.52 -7.50 0.53
CA LEU A 31 4.98 -6.29 1.19
C LEU A 31 4.16 -5.43 0.22
N TYR A 32 4.63 -5.20 -1.00
CA TYR A 32 3.82 -4.49 -2.00
C TYR A 32 2.48 -5.18 -2.29
N ASN A 33 2.49 -6.51 -2.48
CA ASN A 33 1.26 -7.23 -2.76
C ASN A 33 0.29 -7.20 -1.57
N LEU A 34 0.80 -7.25 -0.33
CA LEU A 34 -0.02 -7.06 0.87
C LEU A 34 -0.59 -5.64 0.97
N GLY A 35 0.17 -4.62 0.53
CA GLY A 35 -0.31 -3.26 0.40
C GLY A 35 -1.48 -3.15 -0.59
N LEU A 36 -1.35 -3.72 -1.79
CA LEU A 36 -2.43 -3.77 -2.78
C LEU A 36 -3.68 -4.50 -2.27
N CYS A 37 -3.51 -5.65 -1.61
CA CYS A 37 -4.65 -6.36 -1.04
C CYS A 37 -5.33 -5.56 0.07
N SER A 38 -4.55 -4.87 0.92
CA SER A 38 -5.10 -4.03 1.99
C SER A 38 -5.84 -2.82 1.42
N PHE A 39 -5.33 -2.25 0.32
CA PHE A 39 -6.00 -1.16 -0.39
C PHE A 39 -7.34 -1.60 -0.95
N ALA A 40 -7.40 -2.79 -1.56
CA ALA A 40 -8.64 -3.38 -2.06
C ALA A 40 -9.66 -3.73 -0.95
N GLU A 41 -9.21 -3.85 0.31
CA GLU A 41 -10.07 -4.00 1.49
C GLU A 41 -10.39 -2.66 2.18
N GLU A 42 -10.06 -1.52 1.56
CA GLU A 42 -10.21 -0.16 2.12
C GLU A 42 -9.48 0.03 3.47
N ALA A 43 -8.50 -0.84 3.76
CA ALA A 43 -7.67 -0.78 4.96
C ALA A 43 -6.45 0.12 4.72
N TYR A 44 -6.70 1.43 4.58
CA TYR A 44 -5.69 2.42 4.20
C TYR A 44 -4.50 2.50 5.18
N GLU A 45 -4.74 2.36 6.48
CA GLU A 45 -3.69 2.37 7.50
C GLU A 45 -2.69 1.22 7.28
N LYS A 46 -3.18 -0.01 7.09
CA LYS A 46 -2.35 -1.19 6.79
C LYS A 46 -1.65 -1.06 5.44
N THR A 47 -2.32 -0.49 4.45
CA THR A 47 -1.75 -0.23 3.12
C THR A 47 -0.50 0.64 3.23
N ALA A 48 -0.61 1.76 3.96
CA ALA A 48 0.49 2.68 4.18
C ALA A 48 1.67 2.02 4.92
N GLU A 49 1.38 1.17 5.91
CA GLU A 49 2.40 0.40 6.63
C GLU A 49 3.17 -0.54 5.70
N TYR A 50 2.47 -1.37 4.93
CA TYR A 50 3.10 -2.34 4.02
C TYR A 50 3.93 -1.65 2.93
N PHE A 51 3.43 -0.57 2.34
CA PHE A 51 4.19 0.20 1.35
C PHE A 51 5.41 0.89 1.96
N LYS A 52 5.30 1.45 3.16
CA LYS A 52 6.42 2.07 3.86
C LYS A 52 7.51 1.04 4.19
N GLU A 53 7.13 -0.15 4.65
CA GLU A 53 8.08 -1.23 4.90
C GLU A 53 8.74 -1.71 3.60
N GLY A 54 7.97 -1.90 2.53
CA GLY A 54 8.49 -2.31 1.22
C GLY A 54 9.48 -1.31 0.64
N ILE A 55 9.19 -0.01 0.75
CA ILE A 55 10.11 1.07 0.35
C ILE A 55 11.43 0.98 1.13
N ARG A 56 11.36 0.83 2.46
CA ARG A 56 12.56 0.72 3.31
C ARG A 56 13.42 -0.47 2.92
N VAL A 57 12.81 -1.63 2.72
CA VAL A 57 13.52 -2.85 2.29
C VAL A 57 14.25 -2.61 0.97
N TYR A 58 13.61 -1.95 0.00
CA TYR A 58 14.27 -1.65 -1.27
C TYR A 58 15.39 -0.62 -1.14
N GLN A 59 15.20 0.44 -0.34
CA GLN A 59 16.22 1.47 -0.12
C GLN A 59 17.43 0.92 0.64
N ASP A 60 17.21 0.21 1.74
CA ASP A 60 18.27 -0.32 2.60
C ASP A 60 19.16 -1.35 1.88
N ASN A 61 18.66 -1.94 0.79
CA ASN A 61 19.37 -2.95 -0.01
C ASN A 61 19.85 -2.43 -1.38
N GLY A 62 19.79 -1.11 -1.65
CA GLY A 62 20.30 -0.52 -2.89
C GLY A 62 19.48 -0.86 -4.15
N TYR A 63 18.18 -1.08 -3.98
CA TYR A 63 17.24 -1.37 -5.07
C TYR A 63 16.49 -0.11 -5.51
N GLU A 64 17.11 1.07 -5.46
CA GLU A 64 16.43 2.34 -5.76
C GLU A 64 15.91 2.42 -7.21
N HIS A 65 16.49 1.63 -8.11
CA HIS A 65 16.09 1.53 -9.52
C HIS A 65 15.23 0.30 -9.83
N SER A 66 14.79 -0.45 -8.82
CA SER A 66 13.89 -1.58 -9.06
C SER A 66 12.51 -1.08 -9.49
N ASN A 67 11.95 -1.71 -10.53
CA ASN A 67 10.57 -1.41 -10.97
C ASN A 67 9.59 -1.51 -9.80
N ARG A 68 9.81 -2.45 -8.87
CA ARG A 68 8.93 -2.63 -7.73
C ARG A 68 8.88 -1.43 -6.79
N LEU A 69 10.01 -0.75 -6.55
CA LEU A 69 10.02 0.47 -5.76
C LEU A 69 9.28 1.60 -6.49
N LEU A 70 9.44 1.69 -7.82
CA LEU A 70 8.69 2.64 -8.64
C LEU A 70 7.18 2.37 -8.55
N ASP A 71 6.76 1.12 -8.67
CA ASP A 71 5.35 0.70 -8.55
C ASP A 71 4.78 1.09 -7.18
N ILE A 72 5.51 0.79 -6.07
CA ILE A 72 5.07 1.19 -4.71
C ILE A 72 4.89 2.72 -4.61
N ASN A 73 5.81 3.50 -5.19
CA ASN A 73 5.72 4.96 -5.13
C ASN A 73 4.57 5.53 -5.96
N VAL A 74 4.29 4.94 -7.13
CA VAL A 74 3.15 5.32 -7.97
C VAL A 74 1.84 5.03 -7.25
N ASP A 75 1.68 3.81 -6.72
CA ASP A 75 0.46 3.41 -6.02
C ASP A 75 0.23 4.25 -4.75
N LYS A 76 1.29 4.53 -3.99
CA LYS A 76 1.19 5.43 -2.83
C LYS A 76 0.74 6.84 -3.23
N ASN A 77 1.25 7.38 -4.34
CA ASN A 77 0.81 8.69 -4.83
C ASN A 77 -0.66 8.65 -5.28
N HIS A 78 -1.13 7.57 -5.89
CA HIS A 78 -2.52 7.40 -6.28
C HIS A 78 -3.44 7.47 -5.05
N ILE A 79 -3.13 6.70 -4.00
CA ILE A 79 -3.90 6.68 -2.74
C ILE A 79 -3.98 8.07 -2.10
N GLN A 80 -2.86 8.77 -2.01
CA GLN A 80 -2.82 10.11 -1.43
C GLN A 80 -3.67 11.11 -2.22
N ASN A 81 -3.74 10.97 -3.54
CA ASN A 81 -4.58 11.83 -4.38
C ASN A 81 -6.07 11.47 -4.28
N GLU A 82 -6.40 10.18 -4.13
CA GLU A 82 -7.78 9.73 -3.93
C GLU A 82 -8.35 10.22 -2.59
N GLU A 83 -7.62 10.05 -1.47
CA GLU A 83 -8.02 10.61 -0.16
C GLU A 83 -8.30 12.12 -0.24
N GLN A 84 -7.46 12.86 -0.96
CA GLN A 84 -7.62 14.32 -1.12
C GLN A 84 -8.81 14.68 -2.04
N SER A 85 -9.10 13.88 -3.06
CA SER A 85 -10.27 14.10 -3.92
C SER A 85 -11.60 13.85 -3.20
N GLU A 86 -11.63 12.88 -2.27
CA GLU A 86 -12.79 12.64 -1.42
C GLU A 86 -13.00 13.81 -0.46
N GLU A 87 -11.94 14.34 0.17
CA GLU A 87 -12.01 15.56 1.00
C GLU A 87 -12.53 16.78 0.21
N ILE A 88 -12.07 16.98 -1.04
CA ILE A 88 -12.53 18.10 -1.89
C ILE A 88 -14.00 17.93 -2.31
N SER A 89 -14.48 16.70 -2.49
CA SER A 89 -15.90 16.42 -2.77
C SER A 89 -16.82 16.84 -1.62
N TRP A 90 -16.39 16.62 -0.36
CA TRP A 90 -17.11 17.09 0.83
C TRP A 90 -17.09 18.62 0.98
N CYS A 91 -16.00 19.29 0.59
CA CYS A 91 -15.97 20.76 0.57
C CYS A 91 -16.85 21.35 -0.54
N ALA A 92 -17.07 20.65 -1.66
CA ALA A 92 -17.85 21.14 -2.80
C ALA A 92 -19.37 20.87 -2.70
N HIS A 93 -19.82 19.96 -1.83
CA HIS A 93 -21.25 19.59 -1.68
C HIS A 93 -21.99 20.23 -0.49
N GLY A 94 -21.50 21.34 0.05
CA GLY A 94 -22.33 22.27 0.82
C GLY A 94 -22.08 22.29 2.33
N CYS A 95 -21.17 23.16 2.75
CA CYS A 95 -21.31 23.84 4.05
C CYS A 95 -22.45 24.86 3.95
N LEU A 96 -23.69 24.39 4.08
CA LEU A 96 -24.76 25.20 4.68
C LEU A 96 -24.60 25.09 6.20
N CYS A 97 -24.39 26.22 6.87
CA CYS A 97 -24.58 26.34 8.32
C CYS A 97 -25.92 25.71 8.75
N PRO A 98 -26.01 25.06 9.92
CA PRO A 98 -26.58 25.80 11.05
C PRO A 98 -26.06 25.36 12.43
N LYS A 99 -25.88 26.31 13.35
CA LYS A 99 -26.29 26.13 14.75
C LYS A 99 -27.02 27.39 15.20
N ILE A 100 -28.30 27.21 15.55
CA ILE A 100 -29.03 28.09 16.48
C ILE A 100 -28.48 27.78 17.88
#